data_AF-A0A0G1P8S9-F1
#
_entry.id   AF-A0A0G1P8S9-F1
#
_cell.length_a   1.000
_cell.length_b   1.000
_cell.length_c   1.000
_cell.angle_alpha   90.00
_cell.angle_beta   90.00
_cell.angle_gamma   90.00
#
_symmetry.space_group_name_H-M   'P 1'
#
loop_
_entity.id
_entity.type
_entity.pdbx_description
1 polymer ?
#
loop_
_entity_poly.entity_id
_entity_poly.type
_entity_poly.pdbx_seq_one_letter_code
_entity_poly.pdbx_strand_id
1 'polypeptide(L)'
;MKLDPIRLAHSSAIVTAIFYTICWVLIGSMPVFYMGMMRSWIHGVDITALPRSMMSPGLGLYGLITMTVVAWVTGYVFAAVYNALGKK
;
A
#
# COMPACT_ATOMS: atom_id res chain seq x y z
N MET A 1 10.00 -21.54 -13.23
CA MET A 1 9.50 -20.41 -14.03
C MET A 1 10.21 -19.15 -13.56
N LYS A 2 10.64 -18.26 -14.45
CA LYS A 2 11.24 -16.97 -14.05
C LYS A 2 10.17 -15.88 -14.04
N LEU A 3 10.21 -15.01 -13.04
CA LEU A 3 9.37 -13.81 -12.99
C LEU A 3 10.03 -12.71 -13.82
N ASP A 4 9.24 -11.96 -14.58
CA ASP A 4 9.70 -10.73 -15.22
C ASP A 4 9.71 -9.60 -14.16
N PRO A 5 10.87 -9.03 -13.80
CA PRO A 5 10.94 -8.04 -12.74
C PRO A 5 10.18 -6.74 -13.04
N ILE A 6 10.16 -6.31 -14.30
CA ILE A 6 9.49 -5.07 -14.71
C ILE A 6 7.98 -5.26 -14.69
N ARG A 7 7.49 -6.40 -15.20
CA ARG A 7 6.05 -6.71 -15.16
C ARG A 7 5.55 -6.84 -13.73
N LEU A 8 6.32 -7.48 -12.83
CA LEU A 8 5.93 -7.59 -11.43
C LEU A 8 5.96 -6.24 -10.72
N ALA A 9 6.99 -5.41 -10.97
CA ALA A 9 7.08 -4.08 -10.40
C ALA A 9 5.90 -3.18 -10.82
N HIS A 10 5.54 -3.16 -12.11
CA HIS A 10 4.40 -2.39 -12.59
C HIS A 10 3.08 -2.88 -12.02
N SER A 11 2.84 -4.20 -11.98
CA SER A 11 1.58 -4.71 -11.43
C SER A 11 1.47 -4.42 -9.93
N SER A 12 2.56 -4.58 -9.15
CA SER A 12 2.61 -4.19 -7.74
C SER A 12 2.32 -2.69 -7.57
N ALA A 13 2.98 -1.83 -8.34
CA ALA A 13 2.77 -0.38 -8.26
C ALA A 13 1.32 0.03 -8.55
N ILE A 14 0.72 -0.53 -9.62
CA ILE A 14 -0.66 -0.22 -10.03
C ILE A 14 -1.65 -0.69 -8.96
N VAL A 15 -1.53 -1.94 -8.50
CA VAL A 15 -2.43 -2.49 -7.46
C VAL A 15 -2.34 -1.67 -6.18
N THR A 16 -1.12 -1.34 -5.73
CA THR A 16 -0.93 -0.52 -4.52
C THR A 16 -1.47 0.90 -4.71
N ALA A 17 -1.29 1.53 -5.87
CA ALA A 17 -1.82 2.86 -6.15
C ALA A 17 -3.36 2.90 -6.07
N ILE A 18 -4.02 1.90 -6.68
CA ILE A 18 -5.48 1.75 -6.65
C ILE A 18 -5.94 1.54 -5.21
N PHE A 19 -5.31 0.61 -4.49
CA PHE A 19 -5.65 0.32 -3.10
C PHE A 19 -5.49 1.55 -2.20
N TYR A 20 -4.37 2.27 -2.31
CA TYR A 20 -4.14 3.51 -1.56
C TYR A 20 -5.21 4.55 -1.86
N THR A 21 -5.58 4.72 -3.14
CA THR A 21 -6.62 5.68 -3.54
C THR A 21 -7.97 5.33 -2.91
N ILE A 22 -8.33 4.05 -2.87
CA ILE A 22 -9.54 3.58 -2.18
C ILE A 22 -9.46 3.93 -0.70
N CYS A 23 -8.33 3.66 -0.03
CA CYS A 23 -8.14 4.03 1.38
C CYS A 23 -8.31 5.53 1.60
N TRP A 24 -7.71 6.36 0.76
CA TRP A 24 -7.80 7.82 0.86
C TRP A 24 -9.25 8.30 0.71
N VAL A 25 -9.99 7.79 -0.27
CA VAL A 25 -11.42 8.10 -0.43
C VAL A 25 -12.22 7.69 0.80
N LEU A 26 -12.02 6.48 1.32
CA LEU A 26 -12.75 5.98 2.49
C LEU A 26 -12.51 6.81 3.76
N ILE A 27 -11.28 7.29 3.98
CA ILE A 27 -10.98 8.19 5.11
C ILE A 27 -11.79 9.48 5.00
N GLY A 28 -11.91 10.04 3.80
CA GLY A 28 -12.62 11.30 3.56
C GLY A 28 -14.14 11.18 3.57
N SER A 29 -14.70 10.08 3.06
CA SER A 29 -16.15 9.92 2.89
C SER A 29 -16.82 9.04 3.95
N MET A 30 -16.12 8.02 4.47
CA MET A 30 -16.67 7.01 5.36
C MET A 30 -15.71 6.70 6.55
N PRO A 31 -15.32 7.71 7.35
CA PRO A 31 -14.26 7.57 8.35
C PRO A 31 -14.56 6.54 9.44
N VAL A 32 -15.83 6.35 9.83
CA VAL A 32 -16.21 5.34 10.84
C VAL A 32 -15.96 3.92 10.31
N PHE A 33 -16.35 3.67 9.05
CA PHE A 33 -16.09 2.38 8.39
C PHE A 33 -14.60 2.13 8.26
N TYR A 34 -13.84 3.13 7.78
CA TYR A 34 -12.39 3.03 7.65
C TYR A 34 -11.71 2.68 8.99
N MET A 35 -12.05 3.39 10.07
CA MET A 35 -11.45 3.13 11.38
C MET A 35 -11.85 1.76 11.95
N GLY A 36 -13.08 1.30 11.71
CA GLY A 36 -13.50 -0.06 12.08
C GLY A 36 -12.71 -1.14 11.34
N MET A 37 -12.48 -0.94 10.03
CA MET A 37 -11.64 -1.82 9.22
C MET A 37 -10.19 -1.82 9.69
N MET A 38 -9.58 -0.65 9.92
CA MET A 38 -8.19 -0.58 10.39
C MET A 38 -8.01 -1.24 11.76
N ARG A 39 -9.02 -1.18 12.63
CA ARG A 39 -9.00 -1.83 13.94
C ARG A 39 -8.95 -3.35 13.85
N SER A 40 -9.51 -3.95 12.80
CA SER A 40 -9.45 -5.42 12.62
C SER A 40 -8.12 -5.89 12.03
N TRP A 41 -7.37 -5.01 11.36
CA TRP A 41 -6.06 -5.35 10.77
C TRP A 41 -4.90 -5.06 11.72
N ILE A 42 -4.98 -3.98 12.50
CA ILE A 42 -3.93 -3.59 13.46
C ILE A 42 -4.16 -4.31 14.79
N HIS A 43 -3.17 -5.08 15.22
CA HIS A 43 -3.19 -5.79 16.49
C HIS A 43 -2.25 -5.11 17.49
N GLY A 44 -2.60 -5.09 18.78
CA GLY A 44 -1.74 -4.60 19.86
C GLY A 44 -1.75 -3.10 20.11
N VAL A 45 -2.59 -2.32 19.41
CA VAL A 45 -2.75 -0.87 19.65
C VAL A 45 -4.23 -0.49 19.58
N ASP A 46 -4.72 0.29 20.54
CA ASP A 46 -6.04 0.90 20.46
C ASP A 46 -6.01 2.15 19.58
N ILE A 47 -6.27 1.98 18.29
CA ILE A 47 -6.31 3.08 17.32
C ILE A 47 -7.47 4.05 17.57
N THR A 48 -8.45 3.71 18.41
CA THR A 48 -9.55 4.62 18.75
C THR A 48 -9.13 5.71 19.74
N ALA A 49 -8.00 5.51 20.43
CA ALA A 49 -7.42 6.51 21.32
C ALA A 49 -6.65 7.62 20.59
N LEU A 50 -6.40 7.48 19.28
CA LEU A 50 -5.69 8.48 18.49
C LEU A 50 -6.64 9.61 18.04
N PRO A 51 -6.19 10.88 18.07
CA PRO A 51 -7.00 11.99 17.59
C PRO A 51 -7.27 11.82 16.09
N ARG A 52 -8.52 12.04 15.69
CA ARG A 52 -8.88 12.05 14.27
C ARG A 52 -8.25 13.28 13.62
N SER A 53 -7.36 13.05 12.67
CA SER A 53 -6.88 14.07 11.75
C SER A 53 -7.50 13.85 10.37
N MET A 54 -7.98 14.91 9.75
CA MET A 54 -8.32 14.87 8.33
C MET A 54 -7.03 14.80 7.52
N MET A 55 -6.99 13.91 6.53
CA MET A 55 -5.88 13.85 5.57
C MET A 55 -5.98 15.07 4.65
N SER A 56 -4.96 15.92 4.63
CA SER A 56 -4.89 16.98 3.63
C SER A 56 -4.64 16.40 2.23
N PRO A 57 -5.09 17.07 1.16
CA PRO A 57 -4.84 16.57 -0.19
C PRO A 57 -3.36 16.41 -0.53
N GLY A 58 -2.52 17.31 -0.03
CA GLY A 58 -1.07 17.23 -0.20
C GLY A 58 -0.45 16.01 0.47
N LEU A 59 -0.87 15.68 1.70
CA LEU A 59 -0.39 14.50 2.41
C LEU A 59 -0.88 13.20 1.74
N GLY A 60 -2.11 13.17 1.25
CA GLY A 60 -2.65 12.04 0.48
C GLY A 60 -1.89 11.80 -0.82
N LEU A 61 -1.60 12.86 -1.59
CA LEU A 61 -0.82 12.73 -2.83
C LEU A 61 0.62 12.28 -2.55
N TYR A 62 1.25 12.84 -1.52
CA TYR A 62 2.57 12.42 -1.07
C TYR A 62 2.60 10.92 -0.70
N GLY A 63 1.61 10.46 0.08
CA GLY A 63 1.49 9.06 0.46
C GLY A 63 1.23 8.14 -0.74
N LEU A 64 0.41 8.56 -1.70
CA LEU A 64 0.17 7.81 -2.94
C LEU A 64 1.47 7.59 -3.72
N ILE A 65 2.21 8.68 -4.00
CA ILE A 65 3.46 8.62 -4.78
C ILE A 65 4.47 7.73 -4.07
N THR A 66 4.71 7.98 -2.78
CA THR A 66 5.71 7.22 -2.01
C THR A 66 5.35 5.74 -1.91
N MET A 67 4.10 5.39 -1.63
CA MET A 67 3.64 3.99 -1.58
C MET A 67 3.73 3.28 -2.93
N THR A 68 3.39 3.97 -4.03
CA THR A 68 3.51 3.40 -5.38
C THR A 68 4.97 3.12 -5.74
N VAL A 69 5.88 4.04 -5.44
CA VAL A 69 7.32 3.86 -5.69
C VAL A 69 7.87 2.70 -4.85
N VAL A 70 7.54 2.65 -3.56
CA VAL A 70 7.96 1.54 -2.68
C VAL A 70 7.42 0.20 -3.18
N ALA A 71 6.16 0.13 -3.61
CA ALA A 71 5.57 -1.09 -4.15
C ALA A 71 6.23 -1.53 -5.47
N TRP A 72 6.57 -0.57 -6.35
CA TRP A 72 7.31 -0.86 -7.58
C TRP A 72 8.68 -1.48 -7.26
N VAL A 73 9.46 -0.82 -6.40
CA VAL A 73 10.80 -1.28 -6.01
C VAL A 73 10.71 -2.66 -5.35
N THR A 74 9.74 -2.85 -4.46
CA THR A 74 9.51 -4.13 -3.78
C THR A 74 9.19 -5.24 -4.78
N GLY A 75 8.29 -4.99 -5.75
CA GLY A 75 7.96 -5.95 -6.79
C GLY A 75 9.16 -6.31 -7.68
N TYR A 76 9.97 -5.31 -8.06
CA TYR A 76 11.19 -5.54 -8.81
C TYR A 76 12.19 -6.42 -8.05
N VAL A 77 12.49 -6.04 -6.80
CA VAL A 77 13.44 -6.76 -5.94
C VAL A 77 12.92 -8.17 -5.65
N PHE A 78 11.63 -8.34 -5.40
CA PHE A 78 11.02 -9.65 -5.18
C PHE A 78 11.26 -10.58 -6.37
N ALA A 79 10.99 -10.12 -7.60
CA ALA A 79 11.24 -10.93 -8.79
C ALA A 79 12.72 -11.27 -8.97
N ALA A 80 13.62 -10.30 -8.73
CA ALA A 80 15.07 -10.52 -8.82
C ALA A 80 15.55 -11.58 -7.82
N VAL A 81 15.13 -11.48 -6.56
CA VAL A 81 15.48 -12.44 -5.51
C VAL A 81 14.86 -13.81 -5.80
N TYR A 82 13.57 -13.87 -6.18
CA TYR A 82 12.91 -15.11 -6.55
C TYR A 82 13.67 -15.85 -7.67
N ASN A 83 14.06 -15.13 -8.72
CA ASN A 83 14.80 -15.70 -9.84
C ASN A 83 16.22 -16.15 -9.46
N ALA A 84 16.89 -15.44 -8.54
CA ALA A 84 18.22 -15.80 -8.06
C ALA A 84 18.21 -17.06 -7.19
N LEU A 85 17.13 -17.27 -6.43
CA LEU A 85 16.96 -18.46 -5.57
C LEU A 85 16.47 -19.69 -6.33
N GLY A 86 15.87 -19.52 -7.52
CA GLY A 86 15.49 -20.63 -8.38
C GLY A 86 16.71 -21.41 -8.86
N LYS A 87 16.75 -22.73 -8.64
CA LYS A 87 17.75 -23.62 -9.26
C LYS A 87 17.71 -23.43 -10.79
N LYS A 88 18.89 -23.38 -11.41
CA LYS A 88 19.05 -23.21 -12.87
C LYS A 88 18.23 -24.21 -13.65
#